data_AF-A0A4R1KBB6-F1
#
_entry.id   AF-A0A4R1KBB6-F1
#
_cell.length_a   1.000
_cell.length_b   1.000
_cell.length_c   1.000
_cell.angle_alpha   90.00
_cell.angle_beta   90.00
_cell.angle_gamma   90.00
#
_symmetry.space_group_name_H-M   'P 1'
#
loop_
_entity.id
_entity.type
_entity.pdbx_description
1 polymer ?
#
loop_
_entity_poly.entity_id
_entity_poly.type
_entity_poly.pdbx_seq_one_letter_code
_entity_poly.pdbx_strand_id
1 'polypeptide(L)'
;MSGYKDINELLDIARCINEGKYDVAGVDVNAENELYHIAQYFSEAVNKLKTVYDTVEDSYEDLPGFEDTLKAIIADSKTASENVLSCVDKINFITDDIRENIQTIKNQVAAGQFSQAGGIIDRLRDKALGGQDTCFDIIASLEFQDITKQKIDKLVKIIYDLQERLAHLVLMFGVKENKIDVQMLDMIKDKKDLLKDQNLVDELLKEFGQ
;
A
#
# COMPACT_ATOMS: atom_id res chain seq x y z
N MET A 1 -46.24 -6.51 39.00
CA MET A 1 -44.98 -7.27 38.88
C MET A 1 -44.20 -6.98 37.59
N SER A 2 -44.67 -6.09 36.68
CA SER A 2 -43.97 -5.79 35.41
C SER A 2 -42.71 -4.92 35.58
N GLY A 3 -42.74 -3.89 36.43
CA GLY A 3 -41.62 -2.91 36.51
C GLY A 3 -40.29 -3.45 37.04
N TYR A 4 -40.28 -4.61 37.72
CA TYR A 4 -39.03 -5.28 38.12
C TYR A 4 -38.38 -6.05 36.97
N LYS A 5 -39.15 -6.47 35.97
CA LYS A 5 -38.64 -7.14 34.77
C LYS A 5 -37.88 -6.16 33.89
N ASP A 6 -38.49 -4.99 33.65
CA ASP A 6 -37.93 -3.93 32.80
C ASP A 6 -36.61 -3.35 33.37
N ILE A 7 -36.51 -3.22 34.70
CA ILE A 7 -35.29 -2.75 35.39
C ILE A 7 -34.17 -3.79 35.33
N ASN A 8 -34.51 -5.08 35.49
CA ASN A 8 -33.51 -6.14 35.40
C ASN A 8 -32.98 -6.30 33.97
N GLU A 9 -33.85 -6.17 32.95
CA GLU A 9 -33.42 -6.17 31.54
C GLU A 9 -32.48 -4.99 31.24
N LEU A 10 -32.76 -3.79 31.76
CA LEU A 10 -31.84 -2.63 31.64
C LEU A 10 -30.49 -2.86 32.33
N LEU A 11 -30.49 -3.46 33.52
CA LEU A 11 -29.27 -3.82 34.26
C LEU A 11 -28.44 -4.87 33.51
N ASP A 12 -29.09 -5.85 32.90
CA ASP A 12 -28.42 -6.89 32.12
C ASP A 12 -27.78 -6.31 30.85
N ILE A 13 -28.47 -5.41 30.13
CA ILE A 13 -27.87 -4.72 28.97
C ILE A 13 -26.69 -3.85 29.42
N ALA A 14 -26.82 -3.11 30.53
CA ALA A 14 -25.75 -2.22 31.02
C ALA A 14 -24.51 -3.01 31.46
N ARG A 15 -24.73 -4.19 32.04
CA ARG A 15 -23.67 -5.12 32.41
C ARG A 15 -23.00 -5.73 31.18
N CYS A 16 -23.76 -6.13 30.17
CA CYS A 16 -23.23 -6.64 28.90
C CYS A 16 -22.32 -5.60 28.21
N ILE A 17 -22.70 -4.32 28.20
CA ILE A 17 -21.84 -3.23 27.68
C ILE A 17 -20.55 -3.08 28.48
N ASN A 18 -20.64 -3.06 29.81
CA ASN A 18 -19.46 -2.94 30.68
C ASN A 18 -18.49 -4.13 30.53
N GLU A 19 -19.01 -5.28 30.12
CA GLU A 19 -18.24 -6.50 29.82
C GLU A 19 -17.83 -6.62 28.34
N GLY A 20 -18.14 -5.64 27.48
CA GLY A 20 -17.79 -5.63 26.06
C GLY A 20 -18.60 -6.60 25.18
N LYS A 21 -19.74 -7.10 25.66
CA LYS A 21 -20.63 -8.02 24.95
C LYS A 21 -21.82 -7.24 24.36
N TYR A 22 -21.75 -6.91 23.08
CA TYR A 22 -22.78 -6.09 22.41
C TYR A 22 -23.92 -6.89 21.76
N ASP A 23 -23.95 -8.20 21.97
CA ASP A 23 -24.92 -9.11 21.39
C ASP A 23 -26.16 -9.22 22.29
N VAL A 24 -27.01 -8.19 22.25
CA VAL A 24 -28.11 -8.04 23.21
C VAL A 24 -29.45 -8.33 22.54
N ALA A 25 -30.19 -9.29 23.09
CA ALA A 25 -31.51 -9.67 22.61
C ALA A 25 -32.50 -8.49 22.73
N GLY A 26 -33.35 -8.32 21.71
CA GLY A 26 -34.33 -7.23 21.65
C GLY A 26 -35.24 -7.19 22.89
N VAL A 27 -35.46 -5.98 23.40
CA VAL A 27 -36.24 -5.70 24.61
C VAL A 27 -37.73 -5.58 24.24
N ASP A 28 -38.59 -6.40 24.82
CA ASP A 28 -40.05 -6.34 24.67
C ASP A 28 -40.67 -5.77 25.95
N VAL A 29 -40.78 -4.44 26.01
CA VAL A 29 -41.31 -3.68 27.16
C VAL A 29 -42.53 -2.86 26.72
N ASN A 30 -43.50 -2.68 27.62
CA ASN A 30 -44.74 -1.94 27.34
C ASN A 30 -44.48 -0.47 26.95
N ALA A 31 -45.04 -0.05 25.82
CA ALA A 31 -44.75 1.21 25.11
C ALA A 31 -45.17 2.53 25.82
N GLU A 32 -45.85 2.49 26.96
CA GLU A 32 -46.37 3.69 27.66
C GLU A 32 -45.46 4.22 28.79
N ASN A 33 -44.28 3.63 29.02
CA ASN A 33 -43.45 3.93 30.18
C ASN A 33 -42.13 4.63 29.79
N GLU A 34 -41.66 5.61 30.56
CA GLU A 34 -40.36 6.30 30.29
C GLU A 34 -39.18 5.31 30.26
N LEU A 35 -39.30 4.19 30.97
CA LEU A 35 -38.35 3.08 30.94
C LEU A 35 -38.27 2.38 29.57
N TYR A 36 -39.36 2.36 28.80
CA TYR A 36 -39.36 1.85 27.41
C TYR A 36 -38.51 2.74 26.51
N HIS A 37 -38.64 4.07 26.64
CA HIS A 37 -37.82 5.01 25.87
C HIS A 37 -36.34 4.93 26.26
N ILE A 38 -36.03 4.71 27.53
CA ILE A 38 -34.65 4.49 28.00
C ILE A 38 -34.12 3.17 27.44
N ALA A 39 -34.88 2.08 27.51
CA ALA A 39 -34.47 0.78 26.98
C ALA A 39 -34.29 0.80 25.46
N GLN A 40 -35.17 1.49 24.72
CA GLN A 40 -35.06 1.66 23.28
C GLN A 40 -33.82 2.49 22.92
N TYR A 41 -33.60 3.63 23.59
CA TYR A 41 -32.42 4.46 23.38
C TYR A 41 -31.13 3.68 23.69
N PHE A 42 -31.15 2.86 24.73
CA PHE A 42 -30.01 2.04 25.14
C PHE A 42 -29.74 0.91 24.14
N SER A 43 -30.77 0.22 23.67
CA SER A 43 -30.67 -0.79 22.61
C SER A 43 -30.16 -0.19 21.30
N GLU A 44 -30.64 1.00 20.90
CA GLU A 44 -30.13 1.72 19.74
C GLU A 44 -28.66 2.11 19.90
N ALA A 45 -28.23 2.54 21.09
CA ALA A 45 -26.84 2.85 21.39
C ALA A 45 -25.94 1.59 21.37
N VAL A 46 -26.43 0.45 21.88
CA VAL A 46 -25.73 -0.84 21.84
C VAL A 46 -25.54 -1.33 20.41
N ASN A 47 -26.59 -1.33 19.61
CA ASN A 47 -26.51 -1.77 18.21
C ASN A 47 -25.57 -0.88 17.39
N LYS A 48 -25.58 0.42 17.68
CA LYS A 48 -24.59 1.37 17.17
C LYS A 48 -23.17 0.96 17.59
N LEU A 49 -22.89 0.79 18.88
CA LEU A 49 -21.56 0.36 19.37
C LEU A 49 -21.10 -0.97 18.77
N LYS A 50 -22.01 -1.93 18.59
CA LYS A 50 -21.74 -3.20 17.90
C LYS A 50 -21.29 -2.97 16.45
N THR A 51 -21.98 -2.10 15.73
CA THR A 51 -21.62 -1.74 14.34
C THR A 51 -20.22 -1.12 14.27
N VAL A 52 -19.84 -0.31 15.27
CA VAL A 52 -18.48 0.25 15.37
C VAL A 52 -17.46 -0.85 15.60
N TYR A 53 -17.73 -1.72 16.57
CA TYR A 53 -16.86 -2.83 16.94
C TYR A 53 -16.59 -3.72 15.72
N ASP A 54 -17.64 -4.18 15.04
CA ASP A 54 -17.52 -5.05 13.86
C ASP A 54 -16.74 -4.33 12.71
N THR A 55 -17.00 -3.04 12.48
CA THR A 55 -16.33 -2.27 11.41
C THR A 55 -14.83 -2.05 11.70
N VAL A 56 -14.48 -1.84 12.96
CA VAL A 56 -13.09 -1.58 13.40
C VAL A 56 -12.30 -2.88 13.56
N GLU A 57 -12.92 -3.95 14.06
CA GLU A 57 -12.30 -5.27 14.23
C GLU A 57 -11.82 -5.83 12.88
N ASP A 58 -12.69 -5.84 11.86
CA ASP A 58 -12.33 -6.22 10.49
C ASP A 58 -11.14 -5.41 9.94
N SER A 59 -11.09 -4.11 10.23
CA SER A 59 -10.03 -3.23 9.74
C SER A 59 -8.70 -3.44 10.46
N TYR A 60 -8.75 -3.99 11.68
CA TYR A 60 -7.59 -4.34 12.49
C TYR A 60 -6.95 -5.65 12.04
N GLU A 61 -7.71 -6.56 11.41
CA GLU A 61 -7.18 -7.78 10.80
C GLU A 61 -6.29 -7.50 9.58
N ASP A 62 -6.58 -6.42 8.83
CA ASP A 62 -5.82 -6.03 7.64
C ASP A 62 -4.50 -5.28 7.94
N LEU A 63 -4.34 -4.73 9.16
CA LEU A 63 -3.17 -3.94 9.56
C LEU A 63 -1.86 -4.76 9.67
N PRO A 64 -1.85 -5.96 10.27
CA PRO A 64 -0.67 -6.83 10.28
C PRO A 64 -0.20 -7.20 8.86
N GLY A 65 -1.14 -7.49 7.95
CA GLY A 65 -0.84 -7.77 6.55
C GLY A 65 -0.24 -6.57 5.80
N PHE A 66 -0.62 -5.35 6.19
CA PHE A 66 -0.02 -4.11 5.68
C PHE A 66 1.47 -3.99 6.07
N GLU A 67 1.80 -4.21 7.35
CA GLU A 67 3.19 -4.15 7.83
C GLU A 67 4.08 -5.21 7.14
N ASP A 68 3.59 -6.44 7.03
CA ASP A 68 4.33 -7.53 6.39
C ASP A 68 4.58 -7.26 4.90
N THR A 69 3.60 -6.71 4.20
CA THR A 69 3.74 -6.32 2.79
C THR A 69 4.78 -5.20 2.63
N LEU A 70 4.77 -4.20 3.52
CA LEU A 70 5.76 -3.12 3.50
C LEU A 70 7.17 -3.66 3.75
N LYS A 71 7.35 -4.56 4.72
CA LYS A 71 8.63 -5.23 4.98
C LYS A 71 9.11 -6.03 3.77
N ALA A 72 8.20 -6.74 3.09
CA ALA A 72 8.53 -7.48 1.87
C ALA A 72 9.01 -6.54 0.75
N ILE A 73 8.34 -5.40 0.55
CA ILE A 73 8.77 -4.37 -0.42
C ILE A 73 10.20 -3.89 -0.11
N ILE A 74 10.47 -3.57 1.16
CA ILE A 74 11.80 -3.09 1.60
C ILE A 74 12.87 -4.15 1.33
N ALA A 75 12.57 -5.42 1.64
CA ALA A 75 13.49 -6.53 1.42
C ALA A 75 13.77 -6.78 -0.07
N ASP A 76 12.73 -6.78 -0.91
CA ASP A 76 12.84 -6.95 -2.36
C ASP A 76 13.66 -5.80 -2.96
N SER A 77 13.34 -4.56 -2.57
CA SER A 77 14.05 -3.36 -3.03
C SER A 77 15.53 -3.36 -2.64
N LYS A 78 15.84 -3.80 -1.42
CA LYS A 78 17.22 -3.94 -0.96
C LYS A 78 17.98 -4.96 -1.82
N THR A 79 17.41 -6.15 -1.99
CA THR A 79 18.02 -7.24 -2.77
C THR A 79 18.26 -6.83 -4.22
N ALA A 80 17.28 -6.21 -4.86
CA ALA A 80 17.41 -5.72 -6.22
C ALA A 80 18.49 -4.64 -6.35
N SER A 81 18.57 -3.72 -5.39
CA SER A 81 19.61 -2.68 -5.38
C SER A 81 21.02 -3.25 -5.22
N GLU A 82 21.18 -4.24 -4.33
CA GLU A 82 22.45 -4.96 -4.15
C GLU A 82 22.87 -5.69 -5.43
N ASN A 83 21.91 -6.32 -6.13
CA ASN A 83 22.17 -6.98 -7.41
C ASN A 83 22.58 -5.99 -8.51
N VAL A 84 21.87 -4.87 -8.63
CA VAL A 84 22.22 -3.81 -9.60
C VAL A 84 23.62 -3.28 -9.31
N LEU A 85 23.95 -3.00 -8.04
CA LEU A 85 25.27 -2.51 -7.66
C LEU A 85 26.39 -3.51 -8.02
N SER A 86 26.18 -4.79 -7.73
CA SER A 86 27.11 -5.87 -8.10
C SER A 86 27.32 -5.96 -9.62
N CYS A 87 26.26 -5.77 -10.41
CA CYS A 87 26.37 -5.76 -11.86
C CYS A 87 27.10 -4.51 -12.38
N VAL A 88 26.88 -3.34 -11.77
CA VAL A 88 27.62 -2.11 -12.09
C VAL A 88 29.12 -2.28 -11.80
N ASP A 89 29.47 -2.92 -10.69
CA ASP A 89 30.88 -3.23 -10.36
C ASP A 89 31.52 -4.14 -11.42
N LYS A 90 30.79 -5.17 -11.87
CA LYS A 90 31.25 -6.04 -12.98
C LYS A 90 31.44 -5.25 -14.27
N ILE A 91 30.52 -4.36 -14.63
CA ILE A 91 30.65 -3.50 -15.82
C ILE A 91 31.89 -2.60 -15.71
N ASN A 92 32.14 -2.02 -14.54
CA ASN A 92 33.34 -1.21 -14.32
C ASN A 92 34.61 -2.02 -14.55
N PHE A 93 34.69 -3.24 -13.98
CA PHE A 93 35.83 -4.13 -14.19
C PHE A 93 36.01 -4.51 -15.67
N ILE A 94 34.92 -4.84 -16.37
CA ILE A 94 34.95 -5.15 -17.81
C ILE A 94 35.43 -3.93 -18.61
N THR A 95 34.96 -2.74 -18.25
CA THR A 95 35.33 -1.48 -18.92
C THR A 95 36.80 -1.16 -18.75
N ASP A 96 37.35 -1.36 -17.56
CA ASP A 96 38.77 -1.16 -17.28
C ASP A 96 39.66 -2.20 -17.99
N ASP A 97 39.27 -3.48 -18.00
CA ASP A 97 39.96 -4.54 -18.77
C ASP A 97 39.93 -4.21 -20.27
N ILE A 98 38.78 -3.77 -20.81
CA ILE A 98 38.67 -3.33 -22.20
C ILE A 98 39.64 -2.18 -22.50
N ARG A 99 39.70 -1.17 -21.62
CA ARG A 99 40.61 -0.02 -21.76
C ARG A 99 42.08 -0.46 -21.81
N GLU A 100 42.49 -1.35 -20.90
CA GLU A 100 43.86 -1.86 -20.84
C GLU A 100 44.22 -2.70 -22.08
N ASN A 101 43.31 -3.55 -22.55
CA ASN A 101 43.50 -4.35 -23.76
C ASN A 101 43.62 -3.48 -25.01
N ILE A 102 42.84 -2.41 -25.14
CA ILE A 102 42.96 -1.45 -26.25
C ILE A 102 44.36 -0.81 -26.25
N GLN A 103 44.87 -0.41 -25.08
CA GLN A 103 46.22 0.14 -24.97
C GLN A 103 47.30 -0.90 -25.34
N THR A 104 47.09 -2.16 -24.95
CA THR A 104 47.99 -3.26 -25.30
C THR A 104 48.00 -3.54 -26.80
N ILE A 105 46.83 -3.55 -27.44
CA ILE A 105 46.71 -3.68 -28.91
C ILE A 105 47.50 -2.59 -29.61
N LYS A 106 47.36 -1.33 -29.17
CA LYS A 106 48.10 -0.21 -29.75
C LYS A 106 49.61 -0.44 -29.73
N ASN A 107 50.14 -0.94 -28.61
CA ASN A 107 51.57 -1.24 -28.46
C ASN A 107 52.00 -2.42 -29.35
N GLN A 108 51.20 -3.49 -29.40
CA GLN A 108 51.47 -4.69 -30.20
C GLN A 108 51.47 -4.39 -31.71
N VAL A 109 50.51 -3.58 -32.17
CA VAL A 109 50.44 -3.12 -33.55
C VAL A 109 51.65 -2.25 -33.90
N ALA A 110 52.05 -1.33 -33.02
CA ALA A 110 53.26 -0.52 -33.23
C ALA A 110 54.55 -1.35 -33.30
N ALA A 111 54.60 -2.49 -32.59
CA ALA A 111 55.70 -3.45 -32.62
C ALA A 111 55.64 -4.44 -33.81
N GLY A 112 54.62 -4.36 -34.68
CA GLY A 112 54.42 -5.29 -35.80
C GLY A 112 53.93 -6.68 -35.41
N GLN A 113 53.48 -6.86 -34.16
CA GLN A 113 53.02 -8.13 -33.59
C GLN A 113 51.53 -8.37 -33.86
N PHE A 114 51.13 -8.37 -35.13
CA PHE A 114 49.71 -8.40 -35.54
C PHE A 114 48.94 -9.64 -35.07
N SER A 115 49.58 -10.81 -35.00
CA SER A 115 48.92 -12.03 -34.53
C SER A 115 48.55 -11.96 -33.05
N GLN A 116 49.40 -11.36 -32.22
CA GLN A 116 49.11 -11.15 -30.79
C GLN A 116 48.01 -10.10 -30.60
N ALA A 117 48.05 -9.02 -31.40
CA ALA A 117 46.98 -8.03 -31.42
C ALA A 117 45.62 -8.65 -31.81
N GLY A 118 45.60 -9.54 -32.80
CA GLY A 118 44.39 -10.28 -33.20
C GLY A 118 43.77 -11.08 -32.06
N GLY A 119 44.58 -11.85 -31.31
CA GLY A 119 44.09 -12.59 -30.15
C GLY A 119 43.51 -11.71 -29.02
N ILE A 120 44.06 -10.50 -28.84
CA ILE A 120 43.51 -9.54 -27.87
C ILE A 120 42.19 -8.94 -28.36
N ILE A 121 42.04 -8.73 -29.67
CA ILE A 121 40.76 -8.29 -30.28
C ILE A 121 39.66 -9.34 -30.07
N ASP A 122 39.97 -10.63 -30.25
CA ASP A 122 39.01 -11.70 -29.97
C ASP A 122 38.59 -11.70 -28.50
N ARG A 123 39.56 -11.54 -27.58
CA ARG A 123 39.27 -11.42 -26.14
C ARG A 123 38.41 -10.20 -25.81
N LEU A 124 38.66 -9.05 -26.46
CA LEU A 124 37.85 -7.84 -26.30
C LEU A 124 36.39 -8.07 -26.74
N ARG A 125 36.19 -8.77 -27.86
CA ARG A 125 34.85 -9.13 -28.32
C ARG A 125 34.12 -9.96 -27.27
N ASP A 126 34.77 -10.98 -26.73
CA ASP A 126 34.17 -11.86 -25.72
C ASP A 126 33.87 -11.10 -24.41
N LYS A 127 34.73 -10.15 -24.02
CA LYS A 127 34.50 -9.26 -22.88
C LYS A 127 33.33 -8.30 -23.09
N ALA A 128 33.20 -7.74 -24.30
CA ALA A 128 32.06 -6.89 -24.65
C ALA A 128 30.73 -7.66 -24.60
N LEU A 129 30.72 -8.91 -25.08
CA LEU A 129 29.56 -9.80 -24.95
C LEU A 129 29.21 -10.08 -23.48
N GLY A 130 30.19 -10.42 -22.64
CA GLY A 130 29.94 -10.59 -21.20
C GLY A 130 29.46 -9.31 -20.50
N GLY A 131 29.89 -8.14 -20.97
CA GLY A 131 29.37 -6.85 -20.51
C GLY A 131 27.91 -6.64 -20.89
N GLN A 132 27.53 -7.03 -22.12
CA GLN A 132 26.15 -7.01 -22.57
C GLN A 132 25.25 -7.94 -21.73
N ASP A 133 25.72 -9.15 -21.43
CA ASP A 133 25.00 -10.08 -20.55
C ASP A 133 24.77 -9.46 -19.16
N THR A 134 25.80 -8.80 -18.61
CA THR A 134 25.67 -8.09 -17.32
C THR A 134 24.65 -6.94 -17.39
N CYS A 135 24.53 -6.25 -18.53
CA CYS A 135 23.48 -5.24 -18.71
C CYS A 135 22.08 -5.88 -18.72
N PHE A 136 21.91 -7.07 -19.29
CA PHE A 136 20.63 -7.79 -19.21
C PHE A 136 20.31 -8.22 -17.78
N ASP A 137 21.31 -8.63 -16.99
CA ASP A 137 21.12 -8.95 -15.57
C ASP A 137 20.66 -7.72 -14.76
N ILE A 138 21.14 -6.51 -15.10
CA ILE A 138 20.64 -5.26 -14.50
C ILE A 138 19.17 -5.05 -14.85
N ILE A 139 18.81 -5.20 -16.12
CA ILE A 139 17.42 -5.03 -16.57
C ILE A 139 16.50 -6.01 -15.84
N ALA A 140 16.88 -7.28 -15.77
CA ALA A 140 16.14 -8.30 -15.03
C ALA A 140 16.03 -7.95 -13.54
N SER A 141 17.10 -7.44 -12.94
CA SER A 141 17.10 -7.01 -11.53
C SER A 141 16.15 -5.84 -11.27
N LEU A 142 15.89 -4.98 -12.26
CA LEU A 142 14.99 -3.82 -12.15
C LEU A 142 13.50 -4.19 -12.28
N GLU A 143 13.16 -5.40 -12.73
CA GLU A 143 11.77 -5.87 -12.83
C GLU A 143 11.03 -5.87 -11.48
N PHE A 144 11.76 -5.89 -10.35
CA PHE A 144 11.17 -5.75 -9.01
C PHE A 144 10.34 -4.47 -8.84
N GLN A 145 10.60 -3.43 -9.65
CA GLN A 145 9.87 -2.16 -9.59
C GLN A 145 8.39 -2.35 -9.93
N ASP A 146 8.07 -3.21 -10.88
CA ASP A 146 6.67 -3.50 -11.23
C ASP A 146 5.97 -4.25 -10.09
N ILE A 147 6.62 -5.27 -9.53
CA ILE A 147 6.10 -5.99 -8.36
C ILE A 147 5.90 -5.04 -7.18
N THR A 148 6.86 -4.14 -6.95
CA THR A 148 6.80 -3.14 -5.88
C THR A 148 5.61 -2.21 -6.08
N LYS A 149 5.40 -1.71 -7.31
CA LYS A 149 4.24 -0.89 -7.65
C LYS A 149 2.92 -1.61 -7.34
N GLN A 150 2.77 -2.86 -7.80
CA GLN A 150 1.57 -3.65 -7.54
C GLN A 150 1.31 -3.86 -6.03
N LYS A 151 2.36 -4.09 -5.25
CA LYS A 151 2.23 -4.23 -3.78
C LYS A 151 1.85 -2.90 -3.13
N ILE A 152 2.43 -1.77 -3.55
CA ILE A 152 2.05 -0.43 -3.08
C ILE A 152 0.60 -0.10 -3.43
N ASP A 153 0.15 -0.39 -4.64
CA ASP A 153 -1.23 -0.14 -5.07
C ASP A 153 -2.24 -0.88 -4.18
N LYS A 154 -1.93 -2.11 -3.77
CA LYS A 154 -2.75 -2.87 -2.80
C LYS A 154 -2.77 -2.20 -1.43
N LEU A 155 -1.62 -1.73 -0.94
CA LEU A 155 -1.53 -1.04 0.35
C LEU A 155 -2.32 0.27 0.34
N VAL A 156 -2.23 1.04 -0.74
CA VAL A 156 -3.01 2.26 -0.94
C VAL A 156 -4.51 1.95 -0.93
N LYS A 157 -4.93 0.85 -1.56
CA LYS A 157 -6.33 0.41 -1.51
C LYS A 157 -6.80 0.08 -0.09
N ILE A 158 -6.00 -0.66 0.69
CA ILE A 158 -6.33 -0.97 2.10
C ILE A 158 -6.50 0.32 2.90
N ILE A 159 -5.61 1.30 2.73
CA ILE A 159 -5.71 2.61 3.41
C ILE A 159 -7.01 3.33 3.02
N TYR A 160 -7.38 3.33 1.75
CA TYR A 160 -8.62 3.97 1.30
C TYR A 160 -9.87 3.28 1.87
N ASP A 161 -9.88 1.94 1.92
CA ASP A 161 -11.00 1.18 2.49
C ASP A 161 -11.13 1.47 4.00
N LEU A 162 -10.00 1.56 4.71
CA LEU A 162 -9.94 1.99 6.13
C LEU A 162 -10.46 3.42 6.32
N GLN A 163 -10.06 4.34 5.44
CA GLN A 163 -10.51 5.73 5.48
C GLN A 163 -12.03 5.83 5.27
N GLU A 164 -12.59 5.09 4.32
CA GLU A 164 -14.02 5.07 4.03
C GLU A 164 -14.82 4.53 5.23
N ARG A 165 -14.35 3.44 5.84
CA ARG A 165 -14.95 2.86 7.06
C ARG A 165 -14.91 3.83 8.24
N LEU A 166 -13.76 4.45 8.50
CA LEU A 166 -13.62 5.46 9.57
C LEU A 166 -14.51 6.69 9.31
N ALA A 167 -14.61 7.14 8.06
CA ALA A 167 -15.50 8.24 7.69
C ALA A 167 -16.97 7.87 7.92
N HIS A 168 -17.39 6.66 7.58
CA HIS A 168 -18.73 6.15 7.84
C HIS A 168 -19.04 6.12 9.36
N LEU A 169 -18.09 5.67 10.18
CA LEU A 169 -18.22 5.72 11.64
C LEU A 169 -18.32 7.15 12.16
N VAL A 170 -17.49 8.07 11.68
CA VAL A 170 -17.59 9.47 12.06
C VAL A 170 -18.93 10.07 11.66
N LEU A 171 -19.50 9.74 10.50
CA LEU A 171 -20.82 10.22 10.08
C LEU A 171 -21.98 9.60 10.87
N MET A 172 -21.89 8.30 11.20
CA MET A 172 -22.92 7.58 11.94
C MET A 172 -23.01 8.03 13.41
N PHE A 173 -21.90 8.51 14.00
CA PHE A 173 -21.79 8.88 15.40
C PHE A 173 -21.55 10.37 15.67
N GLY A 174 -20.95 11.08 14.71
CA GLY A 174 -20.60 12.48 14.76
C GLY A 174 -21.40 13.28 13.74
N VAL A 175 -22.46 13.92 14.23
CA VAL A 175 -22.86 15.34 14.02
C VAL A 175 -24.37 15.44 14.25
N LYS A 176 -24.74 15.64 15.53
CA LYS A 176 -25.75 16.65 15.85
C LYS A 176 -24.96 17.91 16.20
N GLU A 177 -25.17 18.93 15.38
CA GLU A 177 -24.63 20.30 15.45
C GLU A 177 -23.27 20.56 14.75
N ASN A 178 -23.36 21.43 13.73
CA ASN A 178 -22.34 21.97 12.82
C ASN A 178 -21.93 21.13 11.60
N LYS A 179 -22.80 21.21 10.57
CA LYS A 179 -22.51 21.24 9.13
C LYS A 179 -21.21 20.53 8.69
N ILE A 180 -21.28 19.22 8.55
CA ILE A 180 -20.58 18.58 7.43
C ILE A 180 -21.56 18.66 6.27
N ASP A 181 -21.26 19.52 5.31
CA ASP A 181 -22.05 19.68 4.10
C ASP A 181 -21.95 18.38 3.29
N VAL A 182 -23.06 17.67 3.15
CA VAL A 182 -23.14 16.44 2.33
C VAL A 182 -22.72 16.73 0.89
N GLN A 183 -22.83 17.99 0.44
CA GLN A 183 -22.34 18.45 -0.87
C GLN A 183 -20.80 18.45 -0.97
N MET A 184 -20.04 18.64 0.12
CA MET A 184 -18.58 18.51 0.10
C MET A 184 -18.13 17.05 -0.10
N LEU A 185 -18.92 16.07 0.35
CA LEU A 185 -18.64 14.65 0.13
C LEU A 185 -18.95 14.22 -1.30
N ASP A 186 -20.00 14.76 -1.92
CA ASP A 186 -20.24 14.57 -3.36
C ASP A 186 -19.15 15.23 -4.22
N MET A 187 -18.62 16.40 -3.81
CA MET A 187 -17.45 17.02 -4.46
C MET A 187 -16.15 16.20 -4.31
N ILE A 188 -16.01 15.40 -3.24
CA ILE A 188 -14.87 14.49 -3.04
C ILE A 188 -15.07 13.18 -3.82
N LYS A 189 -16.31 12.70 -3.95
CA LYS A 189 -16.66 11.59 -4.86
C LYS A 189 -16.40 11.97 -6.32
N ASP A 190 -16.77 13.18 -6.74
CA ASP A 190 -16.48 13.69 -8.09
C ASP A 190 -14.97 13.93 -8.31
N LYS A 191 -14.20 14.24 -7.25
CA LYS A 191 -12.73 14.29 -7.32
C LYS A 191 -12.06 12.93 -7.56
N LYS A 192 -12.78 11.82 -7.37
CA LYS A 192 -12.32 10.48 -7.77
C LYS A 192 -12.30 10.31 -9.30
N ASP A 193 -13.03 11.16 -10.04
CA ASP A 193 -12.94 11.25 -11.51
C ASP A 193 -11.88 12.25 -12.00
N LEU A 194 -11.40 13.18 -11.16
CA LEU A 194 -10.26 14.05 -11.50
C LEU A 194 -8.93 13.27 -11.62
N LEU A 195 -8.81 12.12 -10.94
CA LEU A 195 -7.66 11.20 -11.10
C LEU A 195 -7.81 10.24 -12.29
N LYS A 196 -8.97 10.25 -12.98
CA LYS A 196 -9.19 9.54 -14.24
C LYS A 196 -9.16 10.47 -15.45
N ASP A 197 -9.00 11.77 -15.25
CA ASP A 197 -8.93 12.72 -16.34
C ASP A 197 -7.55 12.61 -17.02
N GLN A 198 -7.53 11.77 -18.05
CA GLN A 198 -6.36 11.47 -18.87
C GLN A 198 -5.76 12.74 -19.50
N ASN A 199 -6.57 13.80 -19.65
CA ASN A 199 -6.12 15.12 -20.09
C ASN A 199 -5.22 15.83 -19.05
N LEU A 200 -5.47 15.65 -17.75
CA LEU A 200 -4.66 16.25 -16.68
C LEU A 200 -3.29 15.56 -16.57
N VAL A 201 -3.27 14.24 -16.80
CA VAL A 201 -2.03 13.44 -16.88
C VAL A 201 -1.22 13.84 -18.13
N ASP A 202 -1.88 14.06 -19.27
CA ASP A 202 -1.23 14.50 -20.51
C ASP A 202 -0.72 15.96 -20.45
N GLU A 203 -1.42 16.85 -19.73
CA GLU A 203 -0.94 18.23 -19.48
C GLU A 203 0.27 18.26 -18.55
N LEU A 204 0.27 17.47 -17.47
CA LEU A 204 1.42 17.36 -16.56
C LEU A 204 2.63 16.72 -17.24
N LEU A 205 2.43 15.73 -18.11
CA LEU A 205 3.51 15.14 -18.92
C LEU A 205 4.05 16.11 -19.98
N LYS A 206 3.23 17.08 -20.44
CA LYS A 206 3.70 18.15 -21.34
C LYS A 206 4.48 19.24 -20.62
N GLU A 207 4.07 19.62 -19.41
CA GLU A 207 4.76 20.68 -18.65
C GLU A 207 6.08 20.20 -18.03
N PHE A 208 6.19 18.92 -17.67
CA PHE A 208 7.41 18.33 -17.11
C PHE A 208 8.22 17.49 -18.12
N GLY A 209 7.79 17.46 -19.38
CA GLY A 209 8.41 16.72 -20.49
C GLY A 209 9.25 17.57 -21.43
N GLN A 210 10.03 18.52 -20.90
CA GLN A 210 11.15 19.16 -21.60
C GLN A 210 12.44 19.01 -20.80
#